data_AF-A0A925V4V6-F1
#
_entry.id   AF-A0A925V4V6-F1
#
_cell.length_a   1.000
_cell.length_b   1.000
_cell.length_c   1.000
_cell.angle_alpha   90.00
_cell.angle_beta   90.00
_cell.angle_gamma   90.00
#
_symmetry.space_group_name_H-M   'P 1'
#
loop_
_entity.id
_entity.type
_entity.pdbx_description
1 polymer ?
#
loop_
_entity_poly.entity_id
_entity_poly.type
_entity_poly.pdbx_seq_one_letter_code
_entity_poly.pdbx_strand_id
1 'polypeptide(L)'
;MTTTDNATTHSHLHSFTGIALCAALVAGIGPACATEEDGRDGAVWDGQDPGADSDAPSSPDEVPTSPIYGGTNVASCGWPSTVELGGACTGTLVHPEVVIYAAHCGDDYDSIRFGEKISSGPGRNVAVDFCETYPGGGPGSGDDFAFCKLSSPVNDVPIVPIAMGCETDEIADGKTVTMVGFGEADTGPYGTKRKVTSSISDISNSGEVFIGGGGKDTCQGDSGGPVFMQVDDGSWRVFGITSYGGACGGGGWYSQMHNGIAWFEANAGVDLTPCHDADGTWNPGADCGDFPLNPGSSHGTWANGCVGDELSGPSASCGEAWDDGGDGGGDDGEPEPPPPASDVYNGSLSGAGDSDVQPNGNYYQAVAGTHAGVLDGPSGKDFDLFLLKWNGSGWATVASSASGSPDESISYGGTAGYYAWIVESYSGSGSYTLTLDTP
;
A
#
# COMPACT_ATOMS: atom_id res chain seq x y z
N MET A 1 -9.71 -62.85 47.21
CA MET A 1 -8.58 -62.20 47.91
C MET A 1 -8.26 -60.95 47.10
N THR A 2 -8.25 -59.73 47.65
CA THR A 2 -8.46 -59.32 49.05
C THR A 2 -8.84 -57.83 49.08
N THR A 3 -10.03 -57.54 49.62
CA THR A 3 -10.25 -56.63 50.78
C THR A 3 -9.53 -55.27 50.85
N THR A 4 -10.30 -54.21 50.58
CA THR A 4 -10.80 -53.19 51.53
C THR A 4 -9.86 -52.31 52.39
N ASP A 5 -10.19 -51.00 52.35
CA ASP A 5 -10.31 -50.01 53.47
C ASP A 5 -9.02 -49.39 54.07
N ASN A 6 -9.00 -48.18 54.65
CA ASN A 6 -10.05 -47.18 54.96
C ASN A 6 -9.48 -45.75 55.13
N ALA A 7 -10.35 -44.71 55.10
CA ALA A 7 -10.40 -43.43 55.86
C ALA A 7 -9.10 -42.58 56.15
N THR A 8 -9.14 -41.26 56.45
CA THR A 8 -10.17 -40.47 57.17
C THR A 8 -10.10 -38.94 56.91
N THR A 9 -11.26 -38.32 56.66
CA THR A 9 -11.76 -36.94 56.97
C THR A 9 -10.85 -35.74 57.31
N HIS A 10 -11.15 -34.57 56.70
CA HIS A 10 -11.83 -33.38 57.30
C HIS A 10 -11.84 -32.22 56.25
N SER A 11 -12.95 -31.77 55.64
CA SER A 11 -14.19 -31.10 56.12
C SER A 11 -14.12 -29.55 56.19
N HIS A 12 -14.83 -28.86 55.27
CA HIS A 12 -15.68 -27.64 55.41
C HIS A 12 -15.77 -26.93 54.03
N LEU A 13 -16.84 -27.01 53.23
CA LEU A 13 -18.24 -26.51 53.36
C LEU A 13 -18.41 -24.97 53.26
N HIS A 14 -18.92 -24.52 52.10
CA HIS A 14 -19.92 -23.47 51.80
C HIS A 14 -19.97 -23.41 50.25
N SER A 15 -20.99 -23.84 49.48
CA SER A 15 -22.45 -23.54 49.47
C SER A 15 -22.72 -22.03 49.32
N PHE A 16 -23.45 -21.52 48.32
CA PHE A 16 -24.59 -22.09 47.58
C PHE A 16 -24.58 -21.89 46.05
N THR A 17 -25.22 -22.88 45.42
CA THR A 17 -25.91 -23.00 44.14
C THR A 17 -26.97 -21.93 43.80
N GLY A 18 -27.16 -21.70 42.49
CA GLY A 18 -28.40 -21.19 41.89
C GLY A 18 -28.61 -21.83 40.51
N ILE A 19 -29.74 -22.52 40.30
CA ILE A 19 -30.09 -23.20 39.04
C ILE A 19 -31.35 -22.57 38.44
N ALA A 20 -31.40 -22.61 37.11
CA ALA A 20 -32.42 -22.10 36.20
C ALA A 20 -33.90 -22.35 36.57
N LEU A 21 -34.78 -21.51 35.99
CA LEU A 21 -36.12 -21.92 35.60
C LEU A 21 -36.56 -21.24 34.30
N CYS A 22 -36.97 -22.02 33.30
CA CYS A 22 -37.74 -21.54 32.14
C CYS A 22 -39.24 -21.66 32.45
N ALA A 23 -40.06 -20.79 31.88
CA ALA A 23 -41.51 -20.97 31.80
C ALA A 23 -42.09 -20.30 30.55
N ALA A 24 -43.04 -20.98 29.89
CA ALA A 24 -43.83 -20.47 28.78
C ALA A 24 -45.28 -20.96 28.89
N LEU A 25 -46.26 -20.07 28.62
CA LEU A 25 -47.70 -20.32 28.40
C LEU A 25 -48.25 -19.00 27.79
N VAL A 26 -48.72 -18.90 26.53
CA VAL A 26 -49.94 -19.41 25.86
C VAL A 26 -51.25 -18.64 26.13
N ALA A 27 -51.61 -17.81 25.12
CA ALA A 27 -52.94 -17.52 24.53
C ALA A 27 -54.08 -16.73 25.24
N GLY A 28 -54.75 -15.89 24.42
CA GLY A 28 -56.09 -15.31 24.63
C GLY A 28 -56.10 -13.84 25.09
N ILE A 29 -57.03 -12.95 24.71
CA ILE A 29 -58.20 -12.98 23.79
C ILE A 29 -58.42 -11.52 23.29
N GLY A 30 -58.92 -11.29 22.07
CA GLY A 30 -59.26 -9.95 21.57
C GLY A 30 -60.55 -9.35 22.19
N PRO A 31 -60.89 -8.11 21.80
CA PRO A 31 -62.11 -7.98 20.97
C PRO A 31 -61.91 -7.08 19.74
N ALA A 32 -62.75 -7.31 18.72
CA ALA A 32 -62.86 -6.46 17.54
C ALA A 32 -63.97 -5.40 17.70
N CYS A 33 -63.84 -4.28 17.00
CA CYS A 33 -64.95 -3.61 16.31
C CYS A 33 -64.40 -2.77 15.15
N ALA A 34 -65.14 -2.76 14.04
CA ALA A 34 -64.81 -2.03 12.83
C ALA A 34 -65.57 -0.69 12.76
N THR A 35 -65.06 0.23 11.95
CA THR A 35 -65.85 1.27 11.27
C THR A 35 -65.35 1.38 9.83
N GLU A 36 -66.22 1.14 8.86
CA GLU A 36 -65.98 1.38 7.43
C GLU A 36 -66.46 2.79 7.04
N GLU A 37 -66.06 3.20 5.83
CA GLU A 37 -66.62 4.32 5.03
C GLU A 37 -66.41 5.75 5.62
N ASP A 38 -66.23 6.80 4.82
CA ASP A 38 -66.48 6.97 3.39
C ASP A 38 -65.55 8.06 2.78
N GLY A 39 -65.48 8.18 1.45
CA GLY A 39 -64.84 9.35 0.81
C GLY A 39 -64.11 9.14 -0.52
N ARG A 40 -64.84 8.81 -1.59
CA ARG A 40 -64.36 9.02 -2.97
C ARG A 40 -65.04 10.23 -3.60
N ASP A 41 -64.23 11.19 -4.03
CA ASP A 41 -64.50 12.07 -5.18
C ASP A 41 -63.19 12.07 -6.01
N GLY A 42 -63.20 12.10 -7.34
CA GLY A 42 -64.33 12.30 -8.24
C GLY A 42 -63.89 13.13 -9.45
N ALA A 43 -62.97 12.63 -10.27
CA ALA A 43 -62.49 13.32 -11.47
C ALA A 43 -62.47 12.36 -12.68
N VAL A 44 -63.51 12.47 -13.51
CA VAL A 44 -63.59 11.82 -14.81
C VAL A 44 -62.96 12.75 -15.85
N TRP A 45 -62.06 12.23 -16.68
CA TRP A 45 -61.88 12.75 -18.04
C TRP A 45 -61.75 11.59 -19.03
N ASP A 46 -62.65 11.62 -20.01
CA ASP A 46 -62.72 10.74 -21.17
C ASP A 46 -61.90 11.39 -22.32
N GLY A 47 -61.28 10.58 -23.18
CA GLY A 47 -60.34 11.10 -24.17
C GLY A 47 -59.49 10.01 -24.83
N GLN A 48 -60.09 9.26 -25.74
CA GLN A 48 -59.42 8.23 -26.52
C GLN A 48 -59.25 8.70 -27.98
N ASP A 49 -58.01 8.73 -28.47
CA ASP A 49 -57.67 8.85 -29.91
C ASP A 49 -56.46 7.94 -30.21
N PRO A 50 -56.38 7.23 -31.36
CA PRO A 50 -55.47 6.10 -31.50
C PRO A 50 -54.29 6.33 -32.46
N GLY A 51 -53.16 5.69 -32.15
CA GLY A 51 -52.23 5.14 -33.14
C GLY A 51 -51.05 6.02 -33.56
N ALA A 52 -49.86 5.68 -33.04
CA ALA A 52 -48.59 5.76 -33.76
C ALA A 52 -47.61 4.72 -33.18
N ASP A 53 -46.89 4.05 -34.08
CA ASP A 53 -45.67 3.23 -33.90
C ASP A 53 -45.55 2.31 -32.66
N SER A 54 -45.90 1.04 -32.88
CA SER A 54 -45.28 -0.08 -32.17
C SER A 54 -43.94 -0.42 -32.84
N ASP A 55 -42.82 0.11 -32.32
CA ASP A 55 -41.50 -0.54 -32.33
C ASP A 55 -40.51 0.26 -31.47
N ALA A 56 -40.52 -0.02 -30.16
CA ALA A 56 -39.50 0.45 -29.22
C ALA A 56 -39.14 -0.70 -28.26
N PRO A 57 -37.92 -1.26 -28.30
CA PRO A 57 -37.50 -2.25 -27.32
C PRO A 57 -37.27 -1.56 -25.98
N SER A 58 -38.20 -1.73 -25.05
CA SER A 58 -38.05 -1.27 -23.67
C SER A 58 -37.09 -2.18 -22.90
N SER A 59 -35.80 -1.87 -22.99
CA SER A 59 -34.84 -2.25 -21.96
C SER A 59 -34.19 -0.96 -21.46
N PRO A 60 -34.42 -0.50 -20.22
CA PRO A 60 -33.35 0.21 -19.54
C PRO A 60 -32.18 -0.77 -19.44
N ASP A 61 -30.99 -0.36 -19.89
CA ASP A 61 -29.80 -1.19 -19.72
C ASP A 61 -29.63 -1.53 -18.24
N GLU A 62 -29.42 -2.82 -17.96
CA GLU A 62 -29.28 -3.35 -16.61
C GLU A 62 -27.99 -2.80 -16.02
N VAL A 63 -28.09 -1.71 -15.25
CA VAL A 63 -26.95 -1.10 -14.54
C VAL A 63 -26.34 -2.21 -13.67
N PRO A 64 -25.10 -2.64 -13.94
CA PRO A 64 -24.56 -3.84 -13.30
C PRO A 64 -24.43 -3.63 -11.79
N THR A 65 -25.27 -4.34 -11.04
CA THR A 65 -25.27 -4.32 -9.58
C THR A 65 -23.92 -4.77 -9.04
N SER A 66 -23.48 -4.10 -7.99
CA SER A 66 -22.08 -3.94 -7.67
C SER A 66 -21.94 -3.95 -6.14
N PRO A 67 -21.21 -4.89 -5.50
CA PRO A 67 -21.10 -4.95 -4.02
C PRO A 67 -19.71 -4.75 -3.35
N ILE A 68 -19.40 -3.52 -2.91
CA ILE A 68 -18.61 -2.91 -1.78
C ILE A 68 -19.56 -1.73 -1.59
N TYR A 69 -20.42 -1.77 -0.57
CA TYR A 69 -21.74 -1.11 -0.56
C TYR A 69 -22.03 -0.29 -1.84
N GLY A 70 -22.40 -0.95 -2.96
CA GLY A 70 -22.49 -0.33 -4.30
C GLY A 70 -21.38 -0.57 -5.38
N GLY A 71 -20.31 -1.37 -5.15
CA GLY A 71 -19.19 -1.65 -6.08
C GLY A 71 -18.80 -3.12 -6.41
N THR A 72 -18.74 -3.55 -7.69
CA THR A 72 -18.42 -4.93 -8.16
C THR A 72 -17.50 -5.84 -7.30
N ASN A 73 -17.85 -7.13 -7.16
CA ASN A 73 -16.88 -8.19 -6.79
C ASN A 73 -15.63 -8.09 -7.68
N VAL A 74 -14.44 -8.23 -7.10
CA VAL A 74 -13.19 -8.19 -7.87
C VAL A 74 -12.96 -9.54 -8.55
N ALA A 75 -12.57 -9.49 -9.83
CA ALA A 75 -12.20 -10.67 -10.59
C ALA A 75 -10.92 -11.31 -9.99
N SER A 76 -10.68 -12.59 -10.27
CA SER A 76 -9.45 -13.24 -9.78
C SER A 76 -8.22 -12.47 -10.27
N CYS A 77 -7.26 -12.26 -9.38
CA CYS A 77 -6.08 -11.41 -9.61
C CYS A 77 -6.31 -9.92 -9.90
N GLY A 78 -7.54 -9.41 -9.86
CA GLY A 78 -7.78 -7.97 -9.86
C GLY A 78 -7.36 -7.32 -8.54
N TRP A 79 -6.81 -6.11 -8.64
CA TRP A 79 -6.22 -5.31 -7.56
C TRP A 79 -5.34 -6.16 -6.65
N PRO A 80 -4.28 -6.80 -7.17
CA PRO A 80 -3.56 -7.84 -6.46
C PRO A 80 -2.73 -7.27 -5.29
N SER A 81 -2.37 -5.98 -5.33
CA SER A 81 -1.77 -5.23 -4.23
C SER A 81 -2.71 -5.01 -3.03
N THR A 82 -4.03 -5.05 -3.20
CA THR A 82 -4.98 -4.94 -2.08
C THR A 82 -4.98 -6.23 -1.26
N VAL A 83 -4.71 -6.12 0.05
CA VAL A 83 -4.50 -7.26 0.97
C VAL A 83 -5.43 -7.19 2.17
N GLU A 84 -5.63 -8.32 2.85
CA GLU A 84 -6.37 -8.40 4.12
C GLU A 84 -5.41 -8.48 5.32
N LEU A 85 -5.85 -7.83 6.40
CA LEU A 85 -5.20 -7.78 7.70
C LEU A 85 -6.17 -8.32 8.78
N GLY A 86 -5.85 -9.50 9.32
CA GLY A 86 -6.42 -10.04 10.57
C GLY A 86 -7.93 -10.28 10.61
N GLY A 87 -8.59 -10.44 9.45
CA GLY A 87 -10.03 -10.64 9.34
C GLY A 87 -10.89 -9.38 9.53
N ALA A 88 -10.28 -8.22 9.75
CA ALA A 88 -10.97 -7.01 10.20
C ALA A 88 -10.54 -5.71 9.49
N CYS A 89 -9.38 -5.69 8.83
CA CYS A 89 -8.91 -4.54 8.05
C CYS A 89 -8.42 -4.96 6.65
N THR A 90 -8.27 -3.96 5.79
CA THR A 90 -7.69 -4.03 4.44
C THR A 90 -6.40 -3.20 4.44
N GLY A 91 -5.48 -3.49 3.52
CA GLY A 91 -4.28 -2.69 3.29
C GLY A 91 -3.80 -2.78 1.84
N THR A 92 -2.66 -2.17 1.55
CA THR A 92 -2.12 -2.09 0.18
C THR A 92 -0.61 -2.34 0.16
N LEU A 93 -0.15 -3.32 -0.62
CA LEU A 93 1.25 -3.45 -0.98
C LEU A 93 1.65 -2.28 -1.89
N VAL A 94 2.55 -1.41 -1.41
CA VAL A 94 3.03 -0.19 -2.11
C VAL A 94 4.50 -0.27 -2.52
N HIS A 95 5.25 -1.20 -1.92
CA HIS A 95 6.62 -1.58 -2.25
C HIS A 95 6.72 -3.09 -1.95
N PRO A 96 7.59 -3.89 -2.59
CA PRO A 96 7.62 -5.35 -2.39
C PRO A 96 7.72 -5.82 -0.94
N GLU A 97 8.22 -4.97 -0.04
CA GLU A 97 8.30 -5.24 1.41
C GLU A 97 7.36 -4.40 2.28
N VAL A 98 6.54 -3.48 1.76
CA VAL A 98 5.75 -2.54 2.60
C VAL A 98 4.27 -2.56 2.23
N VAL A 99 3.45 -2.82 3.25
CA VAL A 99 1.99 -2.75 3.19
C VAL A 99 1.52 -1.55 4.03
N ILE A 100 0.88 -0.57 3.41
CA ILE A 100 0.27 0.59 4.10
C ILE A 100 -1.21 0.33 4.39
N TYR A 101 -1.67 0.78 5.56
CA TYR A 101 -3.06 0.68 6.04
C TYR A 101 -3.34 1.77 7.12
N ALA A 102 -4.44 1.66 7.88
CA ALA A 102 -4.89 2.66 8.85
C ALA A 102 -4.37 2.42 10.28
N ALA A 103 -3.99 3.49 11.01
CA ALA A 103 -3.50 3.41 12.39
C ALA A 103 -4.49 2.77 13.36
N HIS A 104 -5.79 3.06 13.21
CA HIS A 104 -6.81 2.51 14.11
C HIS A 104 -7.02 0.99 14.01
N CYS A 105 -6.43 0.33 13.00
CA CYS A 105 -6.39 -1.14 12.91
C CYS A 105 -5.39 -1.77 13.91
N GLY A 106 -4.40 -1.00 14.40
CA GLY A 106 -3.34 -1.47 15.29
C GLY A 106 -2.11 -2.02 14.54
N ASP A 107 -1.13 -2.52 15.30
CA ASP A 107 0.19 -2.99 14.82
C ASP A 107 0.45 -4.48 15.13
N ASP A 108 -0.49 -5.19 15.76
CA ASP A 108 -0.35 -6.61 16.18
C ASP A 108 -0.68 -7.60 15.04
N TYR A 109 0.14 -7.60 13.98
CA TYR A 109 -0.01 -8.49 12.81
C TYR A 109 1.23 -9.34 12.53
N ASP A 110 1.13 -10.66 12.73
CA ASP A 110 2.18 -11.62 12.36
C ASP A 110 2.21 -11.96 10.84
N SER A 111 1.11 -11.74 10.12
CA SER A 111 1.01 -12.08 8.69
C SER A 111 -0.06 -11.30 7.93
N ILE A 112 0.22 -10.99 6.66
CA ILE A 112 -0.69 -10.32 5.72
C ILE A 112 -1.26 -11.32 4.71
N ARG A 113 -2.56 -11.24 4.41
CA ARG A 113 -3.24 -12.13 3.45
C ARG A 113 -3.30 -11.52 2.06
N PHE A 114 -2.67 -12.20 1.10
CA PHE A 114 -2.86 -12.00 -0.33
C PHE A 114 -3.92 -12.99 -0.85
N GLY A 115 -4.92 -12.52 -1.60
CA GLY A 115 -5.98 -13.36 -2.16
C GLY A 115 -7.27 -12.58 -2.50
N GLU A 116 -8.29 -13.26 -3.02
CA GLU A 116 -9.65 -12.68 -3.17
C GLU A 116 -10.50 -12.79 -1.90
N LYS A 117 -10.06 -13.52 -0.87
CA LYS A 117 -10.82 -13.68 0.38
C LYS A 117 -9.91 -13.84 1.59
N ILE A 118 -10.48 -13.48 2.73
CA ILE A 118 -9.82 -13.43 4.04
C ILE A 118 -9.35 -14.81 4.55
N SER A 119 -10.09 -15.88 4.24
CA SER A 119 -9.87 -17.19 4.85
C SER A 119 -10.10 -18.41 3.94
N SER A 120 -10.34 -18.20 2.65
CA SER A 120 -10.63 -19.33 1.72
C SER A 120 -10.27 -19.05 0.26
N GLY A 121 -9.86 -20.09 -0.46
CA GLY A 121 -9.53 -19.99 -1.89
C GLY A 121 -8.05 -19.67 -2.16
N PRO A 122 -7.71 -19.31 -3.41
CA PRO A 122 -6.35 -18.99 -3.82
C PRO A 122 -5.74 -17.81 -3.06
N GLY A 123 -4.41 -17.70 -3.12
CA GLY A 123 -3.63 -16.70 -2.39
C GLY A 123 -2.84 -17.29 -1.21
N ARG A 124 -2.00 -16.47 -0.58
CA ARG A 124 -1.02 -16.87 0.44
C ARG A 124 -1.01 -15.89 1.61
N ASN A 125 -0.46 -16.32 2.74
CA ASN A 125 -0.10 -15.41 3.83
C ASN A 125 1.40 -15.14 3.72
N VAL A 126 1.80 -13.88 3.88
CA VAL A 126 3.20 -13.44 3.91
C VAL A 126 3.50 -12.99 5.34
N ALA A 127 4.66 -13.38 5.87
CA ALA A 127 5.07 -13.02 7.22
C ALA A 127 5.41 -11.53 7.33
N VAL A 128 5.15 -10.97 8.50
CA VAL A 128 5.51 -9.60 8.88
C VAL A 128 6.79 -9.65 9.73
N ASP A 129 7.70 -8.69 9.51
CA ASP A 129 8.84 -8.45 10.40
C ASP A 129 8.41 -7.55 11.57
N PHE A 130 7.80 -6.41 11.26
CA PHE A 130 7.16 -5.52 12.22
C PHE A 130 6.07 -4.66 11.56
N CYS A 131 5.17 -4.09 12.37
CA CYS A 131 4.28 -3.01 11.95
C CYS A 131 4.43 -1.83 12.90
N GLU A 132 4.13 -0.63 12.40
CA GLU A 132 4.06 0.58 13.22
C GLU A 132 2.78 1.38 12.92
N THR A 133 2.27 2.04 13.95
CA THR A 133 1.18 3.02 13.87
C THR A 133 1.73 4.43 14.03
N TYR A 134 1.24 5.39 13.25
CA TYR A 134 1.72 6.78 13.29
C TYR A 134 1.44 7.41 14.67
N PRO A 135 2.44 8.00 15.36
CA PRO A 135 2.28 8.49 16.72
C PRO A 135 1.22 9.59 16.88
N GLY A 136 0.04 9.22 17.39
CA GLY A 136 -1.09 10.12 17.58
C GLY A 136 -2.04 10.22 16.37
N GLY A 137 -1.78 9.44 15.32
CA GLY A 137 -2.64 9.27 14.17
C GLY A 137 -3.96 8.57 14.49
N GLY A 138 -4.98 8.80 13.67
CA GLY A 138 -6.29 8.15 13.80
C GLY A 138 -7.43 8.88 13.08
N PRO A 139 -8.65 8.33 13.13
CA PRO A 139 -9.84 8.89 12.50
C PRO A 139 -10.08 10.38 12.78
N GLY A 140 -10.12 11.19 11.72
CA GLY A 140 -10.37 12.63 11.78
C GLY A 140 -9.14 13.48 12.07
N SER A 141 -7.93 12.90 12.03
CA SER A 141 -6.67 13.64 12.23
C SER A 141 -6.03 14.10 10.92
N GLY A 142 -6.29 13.43 9.79
CA GLY A 142 -5.45 13.53 8.58
C GLY A 142 -4.36 12.46 8.50
N ASP A 143 -3.96 11.91 9.65
CA ASP A 143 -2.76 11.08 9.80
C ASP A 143 -3.09 9.66 10.31
N ASP A 144 -4.21 9.07 9.89
CA ASP A 144 -4.59 7.68 10.23
C ASP A 144 -3.71 6.66 9.46
N PHE A 145 -2.41 6.67 9.73
CA PHE A 145 -1.37 5.98 8.99
C PHE A 145 -0.77 4.81 9.78
N ALA A 146 -0.62 3.66 9.15
CA ALA A 146 0.19 2.55 9.63
C ALA A 146 0.83 1.81 8.46
N PHE A 147 1.89 1.06 8.74
CA PHE A 147 2.47 0.14 7.77
C PHE A 147 2.98 -1.12 8.47
N CYS A 148 3.07 -2.20 7.68
CA CYS A 148 3.82 -3.40 8.05
C CYS A 148 4.97 -3.61 7.06
N LYS A 149 6.17 -3.82 7.60
CA LYS A 149 7.32 -4.34 6.85
C LYS A 149 7.20 -5.87 6.78
N LEU A 150 7.20 -6.43 5.57
CA LEU A 150 7.15 -7.87 5.35
C LEU A 150 8.52 -8.49 5.62
N SER A 151 8.58 -9.71 6.17
CA SER A 151 9.86 -10.39 6.47
C SER A 151 10.63 -10.85 5.22
N SER A 152 10.06 -10.68 4.02
CA SER A 152 10.68 -11.01 2.74
C SER A 152 9.97 -10.27 1.60
N PRO A 153 10.69 -9.82 0.55
CA PRO A 153 10.09 -9.18 -0.62
C PRO A 153 9.05 -10.02 -1.35
N VAL A 154 7.99 -9.36 -1.79
CA VAL A 154 6.90 -9.89 -2.63
C VAL A 154 7.07 -9.32 -4.05
N ASN A 155 8.01 -9.89 -4.79
CA ASN A 155 8.40 -9.40 -6.13
C ASN A 155 7.50 -9.94 -7.28
N ASP A 156 6.61 -10.88 -7.00
CA ASP A 156 5.73 -11.50 -8.00
C ASP A 156 4.34 -10.86 -8.08
N VAL A 157 3.99 -9.95 -7.16
CA VAL A 157 2.69 -9.26 -7.14
C VAL A 157 2.83 -7.84 -7.70
N PRO A 158 2.09 -7.48 -8.77
CA PRO A 158 2.07 -6.11 -9.27
C PRO A 158 1.61 -5.11 -8.22
N ILE A 159 2.34 -3.99 -8.12
CA ILE A 159 2.13 -2.89 -7.21
C ILE A 159 1.57 -1.70 -7.98
N VAL A 160 0.75 -0.88 -7.33
CA VAL A 160 0.34 0.43 -7.84
C VAL A 160 1.05 1.47 -6.97
N PRO A 161 1.93 2.34 -7.54
CA PRO A 161 2.75 3.25 -6.74
C PRO A 161 1.93 4.38 -6.10
N ILE A 162 2.50 5.01 -5.08
CA ILE A 162 1.86 6.11 -4.35
C ILE A 162 1.83 7.38 -5.21
N ALA A 163 0.69 8.07 -5.26
CA ALA A 163 0.56 9.38 -5.90
C ALA A 163 1.41 10.42 -5.15
N MET A 164 2.36 11.05 -5.84
CA MET A 164 3.33 11.98 -5.25
C MET A 164 3.58 13.20 -6.14
N GLY A 165 4.20 14.23 -5.58
CA GLY A 165 4.55 15.46 -6.30
C GLY A 165 3.35 16.05 -7.04
N CYS A 166 3.50 16.32 -8.34
CA CYS A 166 2.42 16.89 -9.16
C CYS A 166 1.21 15.96 -9.31
N GLU A 167 1.37 14.64 -9.14
CA GLU A 167 0.25 13.70 -9.25
C GLU A 167 -0.77 13.92 -8.11
N THR A 168 -0.34 14.55 -7.01
CA THR A 168 -1.24 14.94 -5.91
C THR A 168 -2.16 16.10 -6.30
N ASP A 169 -1.82 16.93 -7.29
CA ASP A 169 -2.71 17.99 -7.81
C ASP A 169 -3.94 17.40 -8.51
N GLU A 170 -3.88 16.13 -8.96
CA GLU A 170 -5.03 15.42 -9.51
C GLU A 170 -6.03 14.95 -8.43
N ILE A 171 -5.66 15.01 -7.13
CA ILE A 171 -6.53 14.66 -6.01
C ILE A 171 -7.46 15.83 -5.69
N ALA A 172 -8.46 16.03 -6.55
CA ALA A 172 -9.38 17.15 -6.51
C ALA A 172 -10.86 16.73 -6.47
N ASP A 173 -11.74 17.66 -6.09
CA ASP A 173 -13.20 17.48 -6.13
C ASP A 173 -13.66 16.99 -7.52
N GLY A 174 -14.52 15.98 -7.55
CA GLY A 174 -15.00 15.32 -8.76
C GLY A 174 -14.07 14.25 -9.36
N LYS A 175 -12.78 14.18 -8.97
CA LYS A 175 -11.84 13.13 -9.47
C LYS A 175 -12.44 11.75 -9.24
N THR A 176 -12.49 10.95 -10.31
CA THR A 176 -13.03 9.58 -10.26
C THR A 176 -11.99 8.63 -9.68
N VAL A 177 -12.40 7.84 -8.69
CA VAL A 177 -11.52 7.02 -7.85
C VAL A 177 -12.16 5.66 -7.57
N THR A 178 -11.33 4.64 -7.35
CA THR A 178 -11.77 3.27 -7.04
C THR A 178 -11.26 2.85 -5.67
N MET A 179 -12.18 2.60 -4.74
CA MET A 179 -11.90 2.01 -3.43
C MET A 179 -11.96 0.48 -3.55
N VAL A 180 -11.08 -0.24 -2.87
CA VAL A 180 -11.00 -1.71 -2.92
C VAL A 180 -10.80 -2.28 -1.51
N GLY A 181 -11.51 -3.36 -1.17
CA GLY A 181 -11.41 -3.97 0.15
C GLY A 181 -12.21 -5.26 0.32
N PHE A 182 -12.28 -5.75 1.56
CA PHE A 182 -12.85 -7.04 1.93
C PHE A 182 -14.07 -6.95 2.86
N GLY A 183 -14.53 -5.74 3.17
CA GLY A 183 -15.53 -5.45 4.19
C GLY A 183 -16.97 -5.87 3.88
N GLU A 184 -17.89 -5.28 4.63
CA GLU A 184 -19.32 -5.42 4.47
C GLU A 184 -19.80 -4.90 3.10
N ALA A 185 -20.78 -5.58 2.53
CA ALA A 185 -21.41 -5.18 1.28
C ALA A 185 -22.93 -5.24 1.39
N ASP A 186 -23.62 -4.48 0.54
CA ASP A 186 -25.07 -4.54 0.35
C ASP A 186 -25.54 -5.96 -0.01
N THR A 187 -24.72 -6.73 -0.73
CA THR A 187 -25.00 -8.12 -1.11
C THR A 187 -23.78 -9.05 -0.99
N GLY A 188 -24.05 -10.27 -0.50
CA GLY A 188 -23.07 -11.34 -0.33
C GLY A 188 -22.39 -11.38 1.05
N PRO A 189 -21.52 -12.37 1.31
CA PRO A 189 -20.85 -12.52 2.59
C PRO A 189 -19.74 -11.48 2.78
N TYR A 190 -19.46 -11.10 4.03
CA TYR A 190 -18.24 -10.41 4.42
C TYR A 190 -16.98 -11.19 3.98
N GLY A 191 -15.86 -10.49 3.74
CA GLY A 191 -14.56 -11.12 3.57
C GLY A 191 -14.27 -11.65 2.16
N THR A 192 -14.89 -11.07 1.13
CA THR A 192 -14.53 -11.29 -0.28
C THR A 192 -14.13 -9.95 -0.89
N LYS A 193 -13.02 -9.91 -1.66
CA LYS A 193 -12.45 -8.72 -2.27
C LYS A 193 -13.38 -8.14 -3.33
N ARG A 194 -13.59 -6.82 -3.25
CA ARG A 194 -14.59 -6.06 -3.98
C ARG A 194 -14.07 -4.65 -4.27
N LYS A 195 -14.66 -3.94 -5.24
CA LYS A 195 -14.24 -2.59 -5.67
C LYS A 195 -15.43 -1.69 -5.95
N VAL A 196 -15.47 -0.47 -5.41
CA VAL A 196 -16.46 0.56 -5.80
C VAL A 196 -15.77 1.74 -6.47
N THR A 197 -16.37 2.26 -7.54
CA THR A 197 -15.90 3.47 -8.22
C THR A 197 -16.86 4.62 -7.93
N SER A 198 -16.35 5.70 -7.36
CA SER A 198 -17.09 6.93 -7.04
C SER A 198 -16.20 8.15 -7.36
N SER A 199 -16.56 9.34 -6.85
CA SER A 199 -15.74 10.54 -6.94
C SER A 199 -15.38 11.07 -5.56
N ILE A 200 -14.26 11.78 -5.47
CA ILE A 200 -13.99 12.72 -4.38
C ILE A 200 -15.08 13.81 -4.40
N SER A 201 -15.52 14.25 -3.23
CA SER A 201 -16.63 15.19 -3.06
C SER A 201 -16.45 16.23 -1.94
N ASP A 202 -15.41 16.09 -1.13
CA ASP A 202 -14.88 17.12 -0.22
C ASP A 202 -13.41 16.83 0.08
N ILE A 203 -12.65 17.85 0.48
CA ILE A 203 -11.29 17.72 1.03
C ILE A 203 -11.21 18.61 2.27
N SER A 204 -10.97 17.99 3.42
CA SER A 204 -10.97 18.67 4.72
C SER A 204 -9.73 19.55 4.91
N ASN A 205 -9.80 20.46 5.88
CA ASN A 205 -8.62 21.21 6.34
C ASN A 205 -7.58 20.33 7.06
N SER A 206 -7.91 19.08 7.42
CA SER A 206 -6.97 18.07 7.92
C SER A 206 -6.28 17.29 6.78
N GLY A 207 -6.60 17.58 5.51
CA GLY A 207 -6.04 16.84 4.38
C GLY A 207 -6.66 15.45 4.21
N GLU A 208 -7.88 15.23 4.70
CA GLU A 208 -8.65 14.01 4.48
C GLU A 208 -9.60 14.23 3.29
N VAL A 209 -9.74 13.25 2.41
CA VAL A 209 -10.70 13.31 1.30
C VAL A 209 -12.01 12.62 1.68
N PHE A 210 -13.15 13.16 1.23
CA PHE A 210 -14.45 12.50 1.37
C PHE A 210 -14.88 11.88 0.04
N ILE A 211 -15.14 10.57 0.06
CA ILE A 211 -15.46 9.78 -1.14
C ILE A 211 -16.69 8.92 -0.87
N GLY A 212 -17.56 8.80 -1.87
CA GLY A 212 -18.71 7.90 -1.81
C GLY A 212 -20.04 8.65 -1.67
N GLY A 213 -20.94 8.10 -0.86
CA GLY A 213 -22.32 8.55 -0.75
C GLY A 213 -23.22 8.00 -1.87
N GLY A 214 -24.52 8.30 -1.77
CA GLY A 214 -25.51 7.86 -2.77
C GLY A 214 -25.65 6.33 -2.89
N GLY A 215 -25.25 5.57 -1.87
CA GLY A 215 -25.21 4.11 -1.92
C GLY A 215 -23.94 3.53 -2.55
N LYS A 216 -22.84 4.30 -2.62
CA LYS A 216 -21.48 3.85 -2.96
C LYS A 216 -20.53 4.18 -1.81
N ASP A 217 -19.92 3.18 -1.19
CA ASP A 217 -19.14 3.43 0.03
C ASP A 217 -18.22 2.26 0.41
N THR A 218 -17.08 2.57 1.04
CA THR A 218 -16.38 1.59 1.89
C THR A 218 -17.20 1.35 3.16
N CYS A 219 -17.09 0.16 3.75
CA CYS A 219 -17.92 -0.23 4.89
C CYS A 219 -17.07 -0.94 5.96
N GLN A 220 -17.71 -1.46 7.01
CA GLN A 220 -17.03 -2.13 8.11
C GLN A 220 -16.14 -3.26 7.58
N GLY A 221 -14.84 -3.22 7.88
CA GLY A 221 -13.83 -4.16 7.37
C GLY A 221 -12.98 -3.67 6.20
N ASP A 222 -13.36 -2.55 5.57
CA ASP A 222 -12.53 -1.89 4.53
C ASP A 222 -11.51 -0.92 5.12
N SER A 223 -11.54 -0.65 6.43
CA SER A 223 -10.54 0.14 7.17
C SER A 223 -9.10 -0.20 6.77
N GLY A 224 -8.30 0.83 6.47
CA GLY A 224 -6.95 0.73 5.92
C GLY A 224 -6.87 0.48 4.40
N GLY A 225 -7.98 0.17 3.75
CA GLY A 225 -8.02 -0.19 2.33
C GLY A 225 -7.71 0.97 1.38
N PRO A 226 -7.15 0.67 0.20
CA PRO A 226 -6.72 1.66 -0.79
C PRO A 226 -7.87 2.42 -1.45
N VAL A 227 -7.56 3.66 -1.78
CA VAL A 227 -8.18 4.41 -2.87
C VAL A 227 -7.18 4.57 -4.01
N PHE A 228 -7.54 4.05 -5.18
CA PHE A 228 -6.78 4.18 -6.42
C PHE A 228 -7.39 5.26 -7.34
N MET A 229 -6.54 5.92 -8.12
CA MET A 229 -6.93 6.80 -9.20
C MET A 229 -6.09 6.54 -10.45
N GLN A 230 -6.64 6.85 -11.62
CA GLN A 230 -5.88 6.87 -12.88
C GLN A 230 -5.39 8.32 -13.08
N VAL A 231 -4.09 8.50 -13.36
CA VAL A 231 -3.47 9.79 -13.67
C VAL A 231 -3.53 10.07 -15.18
N ASP A 232 -3.20 11.30 -15.61
CA ASP A 232 -3.39 11.76 -17.00
C ASP A 232 -2.64 10.94 -18.07
N ASP A 233 -1.54 10.26 -17.71
CA ASP A 233 -0.80 9.36 -18.62
C ASP A 233 -1.50 7.99 -18.84
N GLY A 234 -2.58 7.71 -18.11
CA GLY A 234 -3.34 6.45 -18.14
C GLY A 234 -2.85 5.37 -17.19
N SER A 235 -1.73 5.56 -16.49
CA SER A 235 -1.28 4.68 -15.41
C SER A 235 -2.04 4.95 -14.12
N TRP A 236 -1.89 4.06 -13.13
CA TRP A 236 -2.61 4.14 -11.86
C TRP A 236 -1.70 4.55 -10.72
N ARG A 237 -2.29 5.25 -9.74
CA ARG A 237 -1.70 5.56 -8.44
C ARG A 237 -2.63 5.14 -7.31
N VAL A 238 -2.06 4.81 -6.15
CA VAL A 238 -2.77 4.74 -4.88
C VAL A 238 -2.52 6.02 -4.09
N PHE A 239 -3.52 6.54 -3.38
CA PHE A 239 -3.34 7.76 -2.59
C PHE A 239 -4.11 7.77 -1.27
N GLY A 240 -5.28 7.12 -1.20
CA GLY A 240 -6.13 7.17 -0.01
C GLY A 240 -6.04 5.92 0.85
N ILE A 241 -6.13 6.11 2.16
CA ILE A 241 -6.25 5.06 3.19
C ILE A 241 -7.63 5.19 3.83
N THR A 242 -8.46 4.15 3.76
CA THR A 242 -9.81 4.13 4.35
C THR A 242 -9.75 4.31 5.86
N SER A 243 -10.27 5.44 6.39
CA SER A 243 -10.14 5.78 7.81
C SER A 243 -11.46 5.60 8.56
N TYR A 244 -12.50 6.39 8.27
CA TYR A 244 -13.77 6.32 8.99
C TYR A 244 -14.97 6.72 8.13
N GLY A 245 -16.16 6.32 8.55
CA GLY A 245 -17.40 6.60 7.81
C GLY A 245 -18.62 6.67 8.72
N GLY A 246 -19.76 6.94 8.10
CA GLY A 246 -21.07 6.93 8.76
C GLY A 246 -21.73 5.56 8.73
N ALA A 247 -23.04 5.54 8.45
CA ALA A 247 -23.70 4.32 8.00
C ALA A 247 -23.34 4.07 6.53
N CYS A 248 -23.04 2.83 6.16
CA CYS A 248 -22.58 2.49 4.82
C CYS A 248 -23.57 2.90 3.71
N GLY A 249 -23.00 3.35 2.60
CA GLY A 249 -23.71 4.04 1.52
C GLY A 249 -23.76 5.56 1.72
N GLY A 250 -23.24 6.07 2.85
CA GLY A 250 -23.18 7.47 3.21
C GLY A 250 -21.92 8.19 2.75
N GLY A 251 -20.83 7.46 2.50
CA GLY A 251 -19.50 7.97 2.19
C GLY A 251 -18.56 7.92 3.40
N GLY A 252 -17.27 7.87 3.10
CA GLY A 252 -16.18 7.77 4.06
C GLY A 252 -15.13 8.87 3.91
N TRP A 253 -14.31 9.02 4.94
CA TRP A 253 -13.13 9.86 4.99
C TRP A 253 -11.87 9.01 4.92
N TYR A 254 -10.88 9.52 4.17
CA TYR A 254 -9.65 8.81 3.86
C TYR A 254 -8.44 9.72 4.11
N SER A 255 -7.43 9.20 4.79
CA SER A 255 -6.14 9.88 4.97
C SER A 255 -5.31 9.74 3.69
N GLN A 256 -4.47 10.73 3.36
CA GLN A 256 -3.72 10.75 2.11
C GLN A 256 -2.26 10.29 2.31
N MET A 257 -1.84 9.22 1.63
CA MET A 257 -0.55 8.54 1.80
C MET A 257 0.66 9.47 1.65
N HIS A 258 0.61 10.44 0.72
CA HIS A 258 1.72 11.38 0.50
C HIS A 258 2.04 12.24 1.73
N ASN A 259 1.05 12.57 2.57
CA ASN A 259 1.29 13.33 3.82
C ASN A 259 2.09 12.52 4.85
N GLY A 260 2.01 11.19 4.79
CA GLY A 260 2.74 10.28 5.67
C GLY A 260 4.10 9.82 5.15
N ILE A 261 4.50 10.19 3.93
CA ILE A 261 5.57 9.50 3.20
C ILE A 261 6.93 9.56 3.88
N ALA A 262 7.35 10.74 4.33
CA ALA A 262 8.59 10.92 5.08
C ALA A 262 8.61 10.15 6.42
N TRP A 263 7.44 9.78 6.98
CA TRP A 263 7.36 8.87 8.12
C TRP A 263 7.41 7.40 7.70
N PHE A 264 6.68 7.00 6.65
CA PHE A 264 6.71 5.63 6.15
C PHE A 264 8.13 5.21 5.77
N GLU A 265 8.84 6.02 4.99
CA GLU A 265 10.20 5.70 4.50
C GLU A 265 11.23 5.69 5.63
N ALA A 266 11.18 6.68 6.53
CA ALA A 266 12.12 6.79 7.64
C ALA A 266 12.05 5.61 8.63
N ASN A 267 10.90 4.95 8.75
CA ASN A 267 10.70 3.81 9.66
C ASN A 267 10.70 2.46 8.93
N ALA A 268 10.28 2.38 7.66
CA ALA A 268 10.37 1.17 6.83
C ALA A 268 11.76 0.93 6.21
N GLY A 269 12.60 1.98 6.17
CA GLY A 269 13.98 1.92 5.67
C GLY A 269 14.10 1.68 4.16
N VAL A 270 13.08 2.06 3.39
CA VAL A 270 13.02 1.93 1.92
C VAL A 270 12.34 3.15 1.30
N ASP A 271 12.73 3.46 0.07
CA ASP A 271 12.03 4.37 -0.83
C ASP A 271 10.68 3.75 -1.23
N LEU A 272 9.60 4.53 -1.12
CA LEU A 272 8.23 4.15 -1.51
C LEU A 272 7.72 4.95 -2.71
N THR A 273 8.53 5.85 -3.23
CA THR A 273 8.19 6.84 -4.24
C THR A 273 9.25 6.88 -5.33
N PRO A 274 9.47 5.81 -6.12
CA PRO A 274 10.62 5.70 -7.05
C PRO A 274 10.68 6.76 -8.16
N CYS A 275 9.66 7.62 -8.28
CA CYS A 275 9.59 8.76 -9.18
C CYS A 275 9.82 10.14 -8.52
N HIS A 276 9.91 10.21 -7.19
CA HIS A 276 9.89 11.44 -6.42
C HIS A 276 10.74 11.32 -5.15
N ASP A 277 11.32 12.43 -4.69
CA ASP A 277 11.79 12.52 -3.32
C ASP A 277 10.58 12.62 -2.35
N ALA A 278 10.81 12.30 -1.07
CA ALA A 278 9.80 12.38 0.00
C ALA A 278 9.15 13.77 0.18
N ASP A 279 9.74 14.84 -0.36
CA ASP A 279 9.17 16.20 -0.35
C ASP A 279 8.29 16.52 -1.58
N GLY A 280 8.14 15.56 -2.50
CA GLY A 280 7.37 15.69 -3.73
C GLY A 280 8.15 16.23 -4.93
N THR A 281 9.47 16.44 -4.81
CA THR A 281 10.33 16.77 -5.95
C THR A 281 10.37 15.61 -6.95
N TRP A 282 10.11 15.86 -8.24
CA TRP A 282 10.25 14.85 -9.29
C TRP A 282 11.72 14.43 -9.42
N ASN A 283 12.00 13.16 -9.15
CA ASN A 283 13.32 12.56 -9.14
C ASN A 283 13.20 11.10 -9.63
N PRO A 284 12.98 10.90 -10.95
CA PRO A 284 12.71 9.57 -11.48
C PRO A 284 13.97 8.70 -11.41
N GLY A 285 13.90 7.56 -10.73
CA GLY A 285 14.93 6.52 -10.79
C GLY A 285 14.65 5.47 -11.86
N ALA A 286 15.51 4.46 -11.95
CA ALA A 286 15.31 3.31 -12.86
C ALA A 286 14.01 2.53 -12.57
N ASP A 287 13.52 2.56 -11.33
CA ASP A 287 12.25 1.94 -10.91
C ASP A 287 11.02 2.87 -11.13
N CYS A 288 11.22 4.07 -11.70
CA CYS A 288 10.13 4.99 -12.07
C CYS A 288 9.45 4.57 -13.39
N GLY A 289 8.84 3.39 -13.40
CA GLY A 289 8.19 2.84 -14.59
C GLY A 289 7.56 1.47 -14.35
N ASP A 290 7.15 0.81 -15.43
CA ASP A 290 6.54 -0.53 -15.38
C ASP A 290 5.28 -0.59 -14.48
N PHE A 291 4.60 0.54 -14.28
CA PHE A 291 3.39 0.62 -13.45
C PHE A 291 2.17 0.04 -14.17
N PRO A 292 1.30 -0.74 -13.48
CA PRO A 292 0.11 -1.34 -14.08
C PRO A 292 -0.86 -0.32 -14.71
N LEU A 293 -1.25 -0.56 -15.96
CA LEU A 293 -2.25 0.23 -16.68
C LEU A 293 -3.68 -0.27 -16.43
N ASN A 294 -3.89 -1.55 -16.09
CA ASN A 294 -5.20 -2.13 -15.82
C ASN A 294 -5.24 -2.98 -14.54
N PRO A 295 -4.76 -2.48 -13.38
CA PRO A 295 -4.66 -3.27 -12.13
C PRO A 295 -5.97 -3.90 -11.67
N GLY A 296 -7.13 -3.35 -12.09
CA GLY A 296 -8.46 -3.92 -11.82
C GLY A 296 -8.94 -5.06 -12.73
N SER A 297 -8.11 -5.51 -13.68
CA SER A 297 -8.36 -6.60 -14.64
C SER A 297 -7.81 -7.95 -14.14
N SER A 298 -8.12 -9.04 -14.85
CA SER A 298 -7.76 -10.41 -14.43
C SER A 298 -6.53 -10.91 -15.18
N HIS A 299 -5.37 -10.89 -14.51
CA HIS A 299 -4.08 -11.27 -15.08
C HIS A 299 -3.39 -12.36 -14.24
N GLY A 300 -2.84 -13.38 -14.90
CA GLY A 300 -2.13 -14.48 -14.23
C GLY A 300 -3.00 -15.31 -13.26
N THR A 301 -2.37 -15.80 -12.19
CA THR A 301 -3.02 -16.47 -11.06
C THR A 301 -2.22 -16.22 -9.78
N TRP A 302 -2.83 -16.35 -8.60
CA TRP A 302 -2.12 -16.25 -7.31
C TRP A 302 -0.98 -17.26 -7.10
N ALA A 303 -0.93 -18.35 -7.86
CA ALA A 303 0.19 -19.28 -7.83
C ALA A 303 1.45 -18.69 -8.50
N ASN A 304 1.27 -17.71 -9.38
CA ASN A 304 2.30 -16.99 -10.12
C ASN A 304 2.21 -15.46 -9.84
N GLY A 305 1.78 -15.07 -8.63
CA GLY A 305 1.74 -13.68 -8.19
C GLY A 305 0.76 -12.72 -8.90
N CYS A 306 -0.07 -13.19 -9.82
CA CYS A 306 -0.95 -12.35 -10.64
C CYS A 306 -0.24 -11.47 -11.70
N VAL A 307 0.96 -11.86 -12.15
CA VAL A 307 1.67 -11.17 -13.25
C VAL A 307 0.93 -11.27 -14.60
N GLY A 308 1.16 -10.28 -15.46
CA GLY A 308 0.74 -10.27 -16.87
C GLY A 308 -0.26 -9.19 -17.27
N ASP A 309 -0.40 -8.12 -16.49
CA ASP A 309 -1.04 -6.86 -16.94
C ASP A 309 -0.14 -6.12 -17.95
N GLU A 310 -0.74 -5.21 -18.70
CA GLU A 310 -0.01 -4.21 -19.48
C GLU A 310 0.60 -3.19 -18.53
N LEU A 311 1.92 -2.97 -18.66
CA LEU A 311 2.68 -2.04 -17.84
C LEU A 311 2.98 -0.78 -18.66
N SER A 312 3.04 0.36 -17.99
CA SER A 312 3.57 1.62 -18.56
C SER A 312 5.07 1.50 -18.84
N GLY A 313 5.61 2.37 -19.69
CA GLY A 313 7.07 2.56 -19.76
C GLY A 313 7.59 3.33 -18.54
N PRO A 314 8.80 3.92 -18.64
CA PRO A 314 9.23 4.96 -17.71
C PRO A 314 8.16 6.06 -17.59
N SER A 315 7.83 6.44 -16.35
CA SER A 315 6.79 7.44 -16.08
C SER A 315 7.29 8.83 -16.47
N ALA A 316 6.40 9.61 -17.09
CA ALA A 316 6.64 11.01 -17.48
C ALA A 316 5.56 11.94 -16.90
N SER A 317 4.94 11.55 -15.78
CA SER A 317 3.76 12.21 -15.22
C SER A 317 4.04 13.64 -14.73
N CYS A 318 5.20 13.88 -14.07
CA CYS A 318 5.56 15.19 -13.53
C CYS A 318 6.80 15.84 -14.17
N GLY A 319 7.36 15.26 -15.22
CA GLY A 319 8.55 15.77 -15.88
C GLY A 319 9.06 14.84 -16.96
N GLU A 320 10.31 15.05 -17.37
CA GLU A 320 11.01 14.10 -18.23
C GLU A 320 11.18 12.77 -17.47
N ALA A 321 10.94 11.66 -18.17
CA ALA A 321 11.09 10.32 -17.60
C ALA A 321 12.57 9.99 -17.36
N TRP A 322 12.83 8.93 -16.59
CA TRP A 322 14.16 8.36 -16.51
C TRP A 322 14.66 7.92 -17.90
N ASP A 323 15.81 8.46 -18.30
CA ASP A 323 16.59 8.06 -19.47
C ASP A 323 17.93 7.52 -18.98
N ASP A 324 18.28 6.29 -19.38
CA ASP A 324 19.55 5.64 -19.03
C ASP A 324 20.74 6.12 -19.89
N GLY A 325 20.51 7.11 -20.76
CA GLY A 325 21.49 7.64 -21.71
C GLY A 325 21.60 6.82 -22.99
N GLY A 326 20.56 6.05 -23.33
CA GLY A 326 20.46 5.12 -24.45
C GLY A 326 20.40 5.75 -25.85
N ASP A 327 21.37 6.60 -26.20
CA ASP A 327 21.74 7.15 -27.52
C ASP A 327 20.65 7.10 -28.62
N GLY A 328 19.67 8.02 -28.52
CA GLY A 328 18.50 8.13 -29.41
C GLY A 328 18.54 9.20 -30.51
N GLY A 329 19.60 10.02 -30.57
CA GLY A 329 19.94 10.89 -31.72
C GLY A 329 19.03 12.12 -31.99
N GLY A 330 19.39 13.28 -31.42
CA GLY A 330 18.78 14.58 -31.73
C GLY A 330 19.60 15.78 -31.24
N ASP A 331 20.67 16.13 -31.95
CA ASP A 331 21.49 17.32 -31.67
C ASP A 331 20.88 18.61 -32.25
N ASP A 332 20.31 19.46 -31.39
CA ASP A 332 20.32 20.93 -31.55
C ASP A 332 20.33 21.66 -30.18
N GLY A 333 21.51 21.71 -29.57
CA GLY A 333 21.65 22.12 -28.16
C GLY A 333 21.54 23.62 -27.82
N GLU A 334 21.23 23.86 -26.54
CA GLU A 334 21.66 25.04 -25.77
C GLU A 334 22.26 24.52 -24.44
N PRO A 335 23.40 25.04 -23.94
CA PRO A 335 24.11 24.39 -22.82
C PRO A 335 23.52 24.76 -21.46
N GLU A 336 22.86 23.80 -20.82
CA GLU A 336 22.48 23.89 -19.41
C GLU A 336 23.72 23.87 -18.47
N PRO A 337 23.66 24.50 -17.28
CA PRO A 337 24.76 24.48 -16.32
C PRO A 337 24.93 23.08 -15.72
N PRO A 338 26.16 22.60 -15.49
CA PRO A 338 26.38 21.24 -15.01
C PRO A 338 25.86 21.05 -13.58
N PRO A 339 25.29 19.86 -13.25
CA PRO A 339 24.96 19.48 -11.88
C PRO A 339 26.21 19.42 -10.99
N PRO A 340 26.06 19.43 -9.65
CA PRO A 340 27.19 19.19 -8.74
C PRO A 340 27.83 17.84 -9.07
N ALA A 341 29.15 17.82 -9.18
CA ALA A 341 29.87 16.65 -9.68
C ALA A 341 29.86 15.52 -8.63
N SER A 342 29.11 14.45 -8.89
CA SER A 342 29.35 13.15 -8.27
C SER A 342 30.74 12.66 -8.69
N ASP A 343 31.60 12.35 -7.74
CA ASP A 343 32.94 11.87 -8.05
C ASP A 343 32.88 10.36 -8.37
N VAL A 344 33.31 9.98 -9.58
CA VAL A 344 33.33 8.58 -10.02
C VAL A 344 34.74 7.99 -9.91
N TYR A 345 34.86 6.92 -9.14
CA TYR A 345 36.10 6.19 -8.89
C TYR A 345 36.04 4.80 -9.54
N ASN A 346 37.07 4.45 -10.31
CA ASN A 346 37.15 3.15 -10.98
C ASN A 346 38.31 2.35 -10.40
N GLY A 347 38.07 1.08 -10.08
CA GLY A 347 39.08 0.19 -9.51
C GLY A 347 39.01 -1.23 -10.05
N SER A 348 39.86 -2.11 -9.52
CA SER A 348 39.83 -3.54 -9.85
C SER A 348 40.42 -4.38 -8.72
N LEU A 349 39.68 -5.39 -8.28
CA LEU A 349 40.08 -6.32 -7.22
C LEU A 349 40.51 -7.66 -7.82
N SER A 350 41.64 -8.19 -7.34
CA SER A 350 42.35 -9.31 -7.93
C SER A 350 41.89 -10.70 -7.45
N GLY A 351 41.13 -10.75 -6.35
CA GLY A 351 40.65 -11.98 -5.74
C GLY A 351 39.78 -11.74 -4.51
N ALA A 352 39.19 -12.80 -3.98
CA ALA A 352 38.47 -12.76 -2.70
C ALA A 352 39.41 -12.35 -1.54
N GLY A 353 38.96 -11.42 -0.69
CA GLY A 353 39.73 -10.79 0.38
C GLY A 353 40.73 -9.71 -0.09
N ASP A 354 40.63 -9.28 -1.35
CA ASP A 354 41.31 -8.09 -1.85
C ASP A 354 40.39 -6.86 -1.66
N SER A 355 40.97 -5.68 -1.43
CA SER A 355 40.21 -4.45 -1.18
C SER A 355 40.95 -3.20 -1.63
N ASP A 356 40.18 -2.16 -1.94
CA ASP A 356 40.67 -0.86 -2.36
C ASP A 356 40.02 0.26 -1.53
N VAL A 357 40.76 1.34 -1.32
CA VAL A 357 40.35 2.47 -0.47
C VAL A 357 40.01 3.65 -1.36
N GLN A 358 38.86 4.28 -1.16
CA GLN A 358 38.40 5.40 -1.98
C GLN A 358 38.09 6.63 -1.11
N PRO A 359 38.37 7.86 -1.58
CA PRO A 359 38.83 8.21 -2.93
C PRO A 359 40.35 8.04 -3.16
N ASN A 360 40.72 7.45 -4.29
CA ASN A 360 42.09 7.33 -4.83
C ASN A 360 43.14 6.77 -3.84
N GLY A 361 42.83 5.69 -3.12
CA GLY A 361 43.71 5.07 -2.12
C GLY A 361 43.83 5.86 -0.82
N ASN A 362 42.92 6.80 -0.55
CA ASN A 362 43.03 7.77 0.53
C ASN A 362 41.66 8.10 1.16
N TYR A 363 41.67 8.98 2.18
CA TYR A 363 40.50 9.50 2.85
C TYR A 363 40.20 10.96 2.45
N TYR A 364 38.98 11.40 2.70
CA TYR A 364 38.51 12.78 2.52
C TYR A 364 38.13 13.41 3.87
N GLN A 365 37.98 14.74 3.88
CA GLN A 365 37.45 15.50 5.00
C GLN A 365 36.08 16.06 4.59
N ALA A 366 35.06 15.84 5.42
CA ALA A 366 33.68 16.22 5.15
C ALA A 366 33.12 17.13 6.26
N VAL A 367 32.06 17.87 5.96
CA VAL A 367 31.24 18.55 6.98
C VAL A 367 30.20 17.57 7.55
N ALA A 368 29.18 18.07 8.26
CA ALA A 368 28.04 17.24 8.64
C ALA A 368 27.02 17.26 7.48
N GLY A 369 26.60 16.09 7.02
CA GLY A 369 25.75 15.91 5.84
C GLY A 369 25.67 14.43 5.45
N THR A 370 24.96 14.14 4.37
CA THR A 370 24.82 12.76 3.87
C THR A 370 26.05 12.35 3.07
N HIS A 371 26.59 11.17 3.38
CA HIS A 371 27.57 10.48 2.56
C HIS A 371 26.85 9.41 1.77
N ALA A 372 26.85 9.50 0.44
CA ALA A 372 26.28 8.48 -0.43
C ALA A 372 27.36 7.82 -1.28
N GLY A 373 27.20 6.51 -1.50
CA GLY A 373 28.10 5.72 -2.32
C GLY A 373 27.32 4.60 -3.00
N VAL A 374 27.48 4.48 -4.33
CA VAL A 374 26.90 3.41 -5.14
C VAL A 374 28.04 2.68 -5.85
N LEU A 375 28.13 1.38 -5.59
CA LEU A 375 29.08 0.45 -6.17
C LEU A 375 28.37 -0.37 -7.25
N ASP A 376 28.92 -0.34 -8.46
CA ASP A 376 28.61 -1.25 -9.58
C ASP A 376 29.80 -2.20 -9.74
N GLY A 377 29.53 -3.50 -9.69
CA GLY A 377 30.54 -4.54 -9.65
C GLY A 377 30.38 -5.63 -10.71
N PRO A 378 31.35 -6.55 -10.79
CA PRO A 378 31.34 -7.58 -11.82
C PRO A 378 30.23 -8.61 -11.57
N SER A 379 29.26 -8.68 -12.49
CA SER A 379 28.10 -9.59 -12.41
C SER A 379 28.41 -11.03 -11.93
N GLY A 380 27.63 -11.50 -10.96
CA GLY A 380 27.79 -12.82 -10.34
C GLY A 380 29.03 -12.96 -9.46
N LYS A 381 29.61 -11.84 -9.01
CA LYS A 381 30.55 -11.75 -7.88
C LYS A 381 29.82 -11.19 -6.66
N ASP A 382 30.59 -11.07 -5.58
CA ASP A 382 30.18 -10.66 -4.26
C ASP A 382 31.22 -9.62 -3.81
N PHE A 383 30.82 -8.35 -3.80
CA PHE A 383 31.66 -7.17 -3.55
C PHE A 383 30.96 -6.29 -2.51
N ASP A 384 31.63 -6.06 -1.38
CA ASP A 384 31.10 -5.29 -0.26
C ASP A 384 31.53 -3.81 -0.35
N LEU A 385 30.66 -2.91 0.10
CA LEU A 385 30.95 -1.49 0.30
C LEU A 385 30.95 -1.13 1.79
N PHE A 386 31.94 -0.37 2.23
CA PHE A 386 32.04 0.13 3.61
C PHE A 386 32.34 1.62 3.64
N LEU A 387 31.66 2.36 4.52
CA LEU A 387 32.03 3.73 4.90
C LEU A 387 32.67 3.73 6.29
N LEU A 388 33.88 4.26 6.39
CA LEU A 388 34.65 4.37 7.61
C LEU A 388 34.81 5.83 8.03
N LYS A 389 34.78 6.08 9.34
CA LYS A 389 35.05 7.39 9.95
C LYS A 389 36.27 7.33 10.88
N TRP A 390 37.10 8.35 10.87
CA TRP A 390 38.19 8.51 11.83
C TRP A 390 37.66 8.95 13.20
N ASN A 391 37.99 8.20 14.25
CA ASN A 391 37.52 8.46 15.62
C ASN A 391 38.55 9.19 16.52
N GLY A 392 39.72 9.53 15.98
CA GLY A 392 40.83 10.15 16.72
C GLY A 392 42.02 9.22 17.00
N SER A 393 41.81 7.89 16.98
CA SER A 393 42.87 6.89 17.17
C SER A 393 42.87 5.75 16.14
N GLY A 394 41.77 5.57 15.41
CA GLY A 394 41.64 4.61 14.32
C GLY A 394 40.47 4.93 13.40
N TRP A 395 40.38 4.17 12.30
CA TRP A 395 39.22 4.11 11.44
C TRP A 395 38.20 3.13 12.02
N ALA A 396 36.92 3.48 11.97
CA ALA A 396 35.81 2.62 12.36
C ALA A 396 34.74 2.65 11.28
N THR A 397 34.25 1.49 10.86
CA THR A 397 33.07 1.38 9.98
C THR A 397 31.87 2.03 10.64
N VAL A 398 31.20 2.93 9.92
CA VAL A 398 30.00 3.66 10.35
C VAL A 398 28.77 3.32 9.50
N ALA A 399 28.96 2.84 8.28
CA ALA A 399 27.94 2.17 7.47
C ALA A 399 28.60 1.08 6.60
N SER A 400 27.81 0.10 6.18
CA SER A 400 28.25 -1.02 5.34
C SER A 400 27.07 -1.58 4.57
N SER A 401 27.28 -1.95 3.32
CA SER A 401 26.37 -2.76 2.52
C SER A 401 27.19 -3.92 1.97
N ALA A 402 26.75 -5.13 2.28
CA ALA A 402 27.52 -6.36 2.15
C ALA A 402 26.55 -7.52 1.90
N SER A 403 25.83 -7.42 0.78
CA SER A 403 24.88 -8.43 0.32
C SER A 403 25.60 -9.47 -0.54
N GLY A 404 24.88 -10.50 -1.02
CA GLY A 404 25.47 -11.46 -1.97
C GLY A 404 25.57 -10.93 -3.41
N SER A 405 25.56 -9.61 -3.58
CA SER A 405 25.55 -8.87 -4.85
C SER A 405 26.96 -8.35 -5.17
N PRO A 406 27.29 -8.09 -6.44
CA PRO A 406 28.44 -7.25 -6.76
C PRO A 406 28.12 -5.75 -6.64
N ASP A 407 26.83 -5.40 -6.55
CA ASP A 407 26.31 -4.05 -6.59
C ASP A 407 25.76 -3.67 -5.20
N GLU A 408 26.25 -2.57 -4.63
CA GLU A 408 26.00 -2.18 -3.24
C GLU A 408 25.74 -0.68 -3.13
N SER A 409 24.91 -0.27 -2.17
CA SER A 409 24.62 1.15 -1.93
C SER A 409 24.61 1.51 -0.46
N ILE A 410 25.10 2.72 -0.14
CA ILE A 410 25.11 3.27 1.21
C ILE A 410 24.64 4.72 1.13
N SER A 411 23.70 5.09 2.00
CA SER A 411 23.41 6.47 2.37
C SER A 411 23.56 6.62 3.89
N TYR A 412 24.39 7.56 4.33
CA TYR A 412 24.75 7.71 5.75
C TYR A 412 24.82 9.16 6.22
N GLY A 413 23.99 9.51 7.21
CA GLY A 413 24.01 10.80 7.89
C GLY A 413 25.28 10.99 8.74
N GLY A 414 26.27 11.71 8.19
CA GLY A 414 27.56 11.95 8.79
C GLY A 414 27.66 13.21 9.65
N THR A 415 28.69 13.24 10.48
CA THR A 415 29.09 14.40 11.29
C THR A 415 30.51 14.80 10.94
N ALA A 416 30.77 16.10 10.78
CA ALA A 416 32.05 16.64 10.32
C ALA A 416 33.28 15.90 10.88
N GLY A 417 34.19 15.52 9.98
CA GLY A 417 35.32 14.64 10.30
C GLY A 417 36.05 14.14 9.06
N TYR A 418 36.83 13.07 9.23
CA TYR A 418 37.51 12.39 8.13
C TYR A 418 36.83 11.05 7.85
N TYR A 419 36.66 10.76 6.57
CA TYR A 419 35.91 9.61 6.05
C TYR A 419 36.69 8.90 4.94
N ALA A 420 36.53 7.59 4.84
CA ALA A 420 37.11 6.79 3.77
C ALA A 420 36.12 5.69 3.38
N TRP A 421 36.05 5.38 2.10
CA TRP A 421 35.30 4.24 1.58
C TRP A 421 36.25 3.06 1.39
N ILE A 422 35.75 1.84 1.58
CA ILE A 422 36.44 0.60 1.20
C ILE A 422 35.50 -0.20 0.31
N VAL A 423 36.03 -0.65 -0.83
CA VAL A 423 35.43 -1.68 -1.67
C VAL A 423 36.22 -2.96 -1.43
N GLU A 424 35.55 -4.03 -1.01
CA GLU A 424 36.17 -5.35 -0.74
C GLU A 424 35.53 -6.40 -1.64
N SER A 425 36.28 -7.39 -2.13
CA SER A 425 35.70 -8.53 -2.83
C SER A 425 35.54 -9.67 -1.85
N TYR A 426 34.33 -9.92 -1.36
CA TYR A 426 34.04 -11.11 -0.55
C TYR A 426 34.23 -12.39 -1.36
N SER A 427 33.72 -12.41 -2.60
CA SER A 427 33.97 -13.51 -3.53
C SER A 427 34.04 -13.06 -5.00
N GLY A 428 35.19 -13.28 -5.63
CA GLY A 428 35.36 -12.97 -7.05
C GLY A 428 36.69 -12.32 -7.38
N SER A 429 36.65 -11.59 -8.50
CA SER A 429 37.66 -10.63 -8.98
C SER A 429 37.05 -9.90 -10.19
N GLY A 430 37.50 -8.69 -10.46
CA GLY A 430 37.03 -7.88 -11.58
C GLY A 430 37.20 -6.38 -11.35
N SER A 431 36.79 -5.59 -12.34
CA SER A 431 36.69 -4.13 -12.23
C SER A 431 35.38 -3.73 -11.57
N TYR A 432 35.39 -2.58 -10.89
CA TYR A 432 34.21 -1.96 -10.28
C TYR A 432 34.20 -0.45 -10.55
N THR A 433 33.02 0.14 -10.46
CA THR A 433 32.79 1.59 -10.48
C THR A 433 32.13 1.99 -9.16
N LEU A 434 32.69 2.99 -8.48
CA LEU A 434 32.14 3.56 -7.25
C LEU A 434 31.82 5.04 -7.49
N THR A 435 30.54 5.38 -7.51
CA THR A 435 30.08 6.78 -7.58
C THR A 435 29.85 7.29 -6.16
N LEU A 436 30.46 8.42 -5.82
CA LEU A 436 30.35 9.04 -4.50
C LEU A 436 29.70 10.43 -4.58
N ASP A 437 28.81 10.69 -3.63
CA ASP A 437 28.40 12.04 -3.25
C ASP A 437 28.81 12.28 -1.78
N THR A 438 29.52 13.38 -1.54
CA THR A 438 30.18 13.66 -0.25
C THR A 438 30.00 15.11 0.20
N PRO A 439 29.69 15.38 1.48
CA PRO A 439 29.23 16.69 1.95
C PRO A 439 30.36 17.64 2.42
#